data_AF-G0L417-F1
#
_entry.id   AF-G0L417-F1
#
_cell.length_a   1.000
_cell.length_b   1.000
_cell.length_c   1.000
_cell.angle_alpha   90.00
_cell.angle_beta   90.00
_cell.angle_gamma   90.00
#
_symmetry.space_group_name_H-M   'P 1'
#
loop_
_entity.id
_entity.type
_entity.pdbx_description
1 polymer ?
#
loop_
_entity_poly.entity_id
_entity_poly.type
_entity_poly.pdbx_seq_one_letter_code
_entity_poly.pdbx_strand_id
1 'polypeptide(L)'
;MKKLISILSIIVFTSQFLRGQTVPEVYAVGAMKDMGNTYDLKVWLDTLPQKSHLYGMGPYDRMKGEITVVDGKPFHASAFETGKALVGQSWDIRSPFFVYSHVPEWEAFDLDGPLNSVQEIQEKVTALAETKGYNLKEPFAFRITGQFDEMTIHIVTPRNPEVEGYKPDVKSQKFTSQNEKGQLVGFYSEQHQGIFTGSKSFVHVHFLKDDQSFMGHLDKINSGARSFTLYLPKRENHIKTGMRVNDTDFSKGRLGNVQDIDLNDLVKFHGHLCDGLVVGHLALQEALGELYQDGPIDRTNTRIVSQPSPCLTDAAIYDTGARYQFNTFYVSKDIDGLFTVQRIDTQKAVTVRMNQGVKPGEIDKLGALAVKGELPPCELDKLRKMEDDFTETLLSTDPKNNFTVTETVDFKWKPVLRNDFIKTDILNKDTSECQQKD
;
A
#
# COMPACT_ATOMS: atom_id res chain seq x y z
N MET A 1 23.65 -60.67 3.39
CA MET A 1 23.76 -59.20 3.52
C MET A 1 22.57 -58.56 2.80
N LYS A 2 21.49 -58.24 3.52
CA LYS A 2 20.32 -57.54 2.95
C LYS A 2 20.52 -56.04 3.15
N LYS A 3 20.63 -55.28 2.05
CA LYS A 3 20.79 -53.82 2.09
C LYS A 3 19.44 -53.18 2.47
N LEU A 4 19.40 -52.49 3.61
CA LEU A 4 18.35 -51.53 3.95
C LEU A 4 18.50 -50.31 3.02
N ILE A 5 17.44 -49.94 2.33
CA ILE A 5 17.31 -48.66 1.65
C ILE A 5 16.49 -47.77 2.60
N SER A 6 17.16 -46.85 3.29
CA SER A 6 16.48 -45.79 4.04
C SER A 6 16.01 -44.73 3.05
N ILE A 7 14.69 -44.58 2.93
CA ILE A 7 14.07 -43.46 2.21
C ILE A 7 14.09 -42.26 3.16
N LEU A 8 14.94 -41.29 2.84
CA LEU A 8 15.02 -40.01 3.53
C LEU A 8 13.90 -39.11 2.99
N SER A 9 12.82 -38.95 3.77
CA SER A 9 11.74 -38.03 3.44
C SER A 9 12.22 -36.59 3.57
N ILE A 10 12.48 -35.94 2.43
CA ILE A 10 12.76 -34.50 2.36
C ILE A 10 11.44 -33.76 2.64
N ILE A 11 11.33 -33.19 3.83
CA ILE A 11 10.26 -32.24 4.17
C ILE A 11 10.64 -30.91 3.50
N VAL A 12 10.01 -30.63 2.36
CA VAL A 12 10.07 -29.32 1.71
C VAL A 12 9.21 -28.37 2.55
N PHE A 13 9.84 -27.59 3.43
CA PHE A 13 9.22 -26.40 3.99
C PHE A 13 9.09 -25.37 2.88
N THR A 14 7.94 -25.34 2.21
CA THR A 14 7.54 -24.17 1.43
C THR A 14 7.29 -23.05 2.42
N SER A 15 8.26 -22.16 2.60
CA SER A 15 8.03 -20.86 3.21
C SER A 15 7.03 -20.13 2.32
N GLN A 16 5.77 -20.11 2.73
CA GLN A 16 4.83 -19.14 2.20
C GLN A 16 5.38 -17.77 2.59
N PHE A 17 6.00 -17.09 1.63
CA PHE A 17 6.34 -15.70 1.74
C PHE A 17 5.07 -14.95 2.16
N LEU A 18 5.09 -14.37 3.36
CA LEU A 18 4.17 -13.32 3.75
C LEU A 18 4.35 -12.20 2.72
N ARG A 19 3.49 -12.19 1.69
CA ARG A 19 3.31 -11.02 0.84
C ARG A 19 2.95 -9.88 1.77
N GLY A 20 3.79 -8.85 1.83
CA GLY A 20 3.48 -7.62 2.55
C GLY A 20 2.21 -7.08 1.93
N GLN A 21 1.11 -7.22 2.65
CA GLN A 21 -0.16 -6.67 2.25
C GLN A 21 -0.14 -5.20 2.63
N THR A 22 -0.56 -4.34 1.72
CA THR A 22 -0.92 -2.96 2.06
C THR A 22 -2.37 -2.78 1.67
N VAL A 23 -3.27 -3.05 2.61
CA VAL A 23 -4.61 -2.44 2.53
C VAL A 23 -4.46 -0.95 2.82
N PRO A 24 -5.36 -0.10 2.29
CA PRO A 24 -5.37 1.30 2.66
C PRO A 24 -5.33 1.49 4.18
N GLU A 25 -4.43 2.36 4.63
CA GLU A 25 -4.18 2.57 6.05
C GLU A 25 -5.46 3.05 6.76
N VAL A 26 -5.66 2.57 7.99
CA VAL A 26 -6.74 3.03 8.87
C VAL A 26 -6.14 3.95 9.91
N TYR A 27 -6.62 5.19 9.90
CA TYR A 27 -6.24 6.23 10.84
C TYR A 27 -7.27 6.32 11.97
N ALA A 28 -6.79 6.49 13.20
CA ALA A 28 -7.62 6.77 14.37
C ALA A 28 -7.14 8.05 15.05
N VAL A 29 -8.06 8.98 15.30
CA VAL A 29 -7.81 10.22 16.05
C VAL A 29 -8.67 10.20 17.30
N GLY A 30 -8.06 10.44 18.47
CA GLY A 30 -8.76 10.30 19.76
C GLY A 30 -9.14 8.86 20.08
N ALA A 31 -9.83 8.65 21.19
CA ALA A 31 -10.27 7.32 21.62
C ALA A 31 -11.53 7.40 22.49
N MET A 32 -12.43 6.43 22.33
CA MET A 32 -13.65 6.30 23.11
C MET A 32 -13.37 6.21 24.63
N LYS A 33 -12.31 5.50 25.02
CA LYS A 33 -11.88 5.34 26.42
C LYS A 33 -11.33 6.63 27.05
N ASP A 34 -10.94 7.61 26.24
CA ASP A 34 -10.23 8.83 26.68
C ASP A 34 -11.12 10.09 26.69
N MET A 35 -12.41 9.97 26.35
CA MET A 35 -13.30 11.14 26.16
C MET A 35 -13.58 11.97 27.42
N GLY A 36 -13.37 11.41 28.61
CA GLY A 36 -13.75 12.05 29.87
C GLY A 36 -15.24 12.46 29.90
N ASN A 37 -15.55 13.49 30.69
CA ASN A 37 -16.93 14.03 30.82
C ASN A 37 -17.17 15.28 29.94
N THR A 38 -16.10 15.89 29.42
CA THR A 38 -16.17 17.10 28.60
C THR A 38 -16.27 16.80 27.10
N TYR A 39 -15.94 15.57 26.68
CA TYR A 39 -15.96 15.13 25.28
C TYR A 39 -15.12 16.04 24.38
N ASP A 40 -13.89 16.32 24.81
CA ASP A 40 -12.99 17.23 24.10
C ASP A 40 -12.82 16.82 22.64
N LEU A 41 -13.02 17.79 21.74
CA LEU A 41 -12.93 17.57 20.29
C LEU A 41 -11.47 17.36 19.89
N LYS A 42 -11.20 16.27 19.17
CA LYS A 42 -9.85 15.86 18.74
C LYS A 42 -9.64 16.02 17.24
N VAL A 43 -10.72 16.01 16.46
CA VAL A 43 -10.66 16.20 15.01
C VAL A 43 -11.73 17.18 14.55
N TRP A 44 -11.37 17.97 13.53
CA TRP A 44 -12.28 18.74 12.71
C TRP A 44 -12.26 18.12 11.31
N LEU A 45 -13.40 17.64 10.82
CA LEU A 45 -13.42 16.86 9.58
C LEU A 45 -12.98 17.69 8.37
N ASP A 46 -13.19 19.01 8.40
CA ASP A 46 -12.72 19.92 7.35
C ASP A 46 -11.19 19.92 7.22
N THR A 47 -10.44 19.69 8.30
CA THR A 47 -8.97 19.67 8.26
C THR A 47 -8.37 18.33 7.84
N LEU A 48 -9.18 17.29 7.62
CA LEU A 48 -8.65 16.01 7.13
C LEU A 48 -8.01 16.18 5.75
N PRO A 49 -6.80 15.64 5.52
CA PRO A 49 -6.20 15.66 4.19
C PRO A 49 -7.08 14.85 3.23
N GLN A 50 -7.16 15.26 1.97
CA GLN A 50 -7.77 14.51 0.86
C GLN A 50 -9.21 13.99 1.11
N LYS A 51 -10.22 14.66 0.54
CA LYS A 51 -11.61 14.20 0.72
C LYS A 51 -12.01 13.04 -0.18
N SER A 52 -11.31 12.86 -1.30
CA SER A 52 -11.60 11.78 -2.27
C SER A 52 -11.44 10.41 -1.62
N HIS A 53 -12.41 9.53 -1.85
CA HIS A 53 -12.40 8.15 -1.37
C HIS A 53 -12.32 8.00 0.15
N LEU A 54 -12.66 9.05 0.90
CA LEU A 54 -12.66 9.01 2.36
C LEU A 54 -13.87 8.23 2.87
N TYR A 55 -13.62 7.23 3.72
CA TYR A 55 -14.61 6.55 4.53
C TYR A 55 -14.27 6.77 6.00
N GLY A 56 -15.25 6.98 6.85
CA GLY A 56 -14.98 7.22 8.27
C GLY A 56 -16.22 7.26 9.14
N MET A 57 -16.03 7.18 10.45
CA MET A 57 -17.11 7.26 11.43
C MET A 57 -16.62 7.70 12.81
N GLY A 58 -17.54 8.24 13.59
CA GLY A 58 -17.33 8.67 14.97
C GLY A 58 -18.52 9.48 15.47
N PRO A 59 -18.57 9.88 16.74
CA PRO A 59 -19.63 10.72 17.27
C PRO A 59 -19.55 12.15 16.72
N TYR A 60 -20.71 12.77 16.53
CA TYR A 60 -20.82 14.16 16.13
C TYR A 60 -20.64 15.09 17.33
N ASP A 61 -19.68 16.01 17.24
CA ASP A 61 -19.36 17.02 18.24
C ASP A 61 -19.21 16.36 19.63
N ARG A 62 -19.60 17.04 20.72
CA ARG A 62 -19.62 16.50 22.09
C ARG A 62 -20.76 15.50 22.32
N MET A 63 -20.81 14.41 21.56
CA MET A 63 -21.85 13.37 21.60
C MET A 63 -23.25 13.86 21.17
N LYS A 64 -23.33 14.81 20.24
CA LYS A 64 -24.59 15.33 19.68
C LYS A 64 -25.25 14.40 18.66
N GLY A 65 -24.59 13.31 18.30
CA GLY A 65 -25.06 12.43 17.24
C GLY A 65 -23.98 11.53 16.68
N GLU A 66 -24.19 11.07 15.45
CA GLU A 66 -23.26 10.19 14.72
C GLU A 66 -22.71 10.89 13.48
N ILE A 67 -21.49 10.55 13.08
CA ILE A 67 -20.85 10.90 11.81
C ILE A 67 -20.61 9.62 11.01
N THR A 68 -20.91 9.66 9.71
CA THR A 68 -20.46 8.67 8.73
C THR A 68 -20.02 9.40 7.48
N VAL A 69 -18.81 9.13 7.02
CA VAL A 69 -18.31 9.59 5.74
C VAL A 69 -18.32 8.41 4.77
N VAL A 70 -18.93 8.60 3.61
CA VAL A 70 -18.97 7.59 2.53
C VAL A 70 -18.49 8.22 1.26
N ASP A 71 -17.36 7.72 0.74
CA ASP A 71 -16.75 8.18 -0.51
C ASP A 71 -16.62 9.71 -0.59
N GLY A 72 -16.06 10.32 0.46
CA GLY A 72 -15.88 11.76 0.53
C GLY A 72 -17.16 12.58 0.76
N LYS A 73 -18.27 11.96 1.17
CA LYS A 73 -19.50 12.67 1.56
C LYS A 73 -19.71 12.57 3.08
N PRO A 74 -19.61 13.69 3.83
CA PRO A 74 -19.73 13.68 5.29
C PRO A 74 -21.19 13.83 5.73
N PHE A 75 -21.75 12.76 6.27
CA PHE A 75 -23.07 12.76 6.89
C PHE A 75 -22.95 12.90 8.41
N HIS A 76 -23.87 13.64 9.01
CA HIS A 76 -24.08 13.61 10.45
C HIS A 76 -25.56 13.45 10.78
N ALA A 77 -25.90 12.73 11.83
CA ALA A 77 -27.27 12.63 12.34
C ALA A 77 -27.36 13.08 13.79
N SER A 78 -28.42 13.81 14.13
CA SER A 78 -28.77 14.17 15.51
C SER A 78 -30.18 13.68 15.86
N ALA A 79 -30.42 13.45 17.15
CA ALA A 79 -31.72 13.01 17.67
C ALA A 79 -32.08 13.79 18.94
N PHE A 80 -32.28 15.10 18.81
CA PHE A 80 -32.61 15.95 19.96
C PHE A 80 -34.08 15.85 20.37
N GLU A 81 -34.99 15.63 19.41
CA GLU A 81 -36.40 15.40 19.64
C GLU A 81 -36.70 13.90 19.75
N THR A 82 -37.59 13.50 20.65
CA THR A 82 -37.90 12.08 20.88
C THR A 82 -38.53 11.46 19.63
N GLY A 83 -37.96 10.36 19.14
CA GLY A 83 -38.45 9.64 17.96
C GLY A 83 -38.14 10.31 16.62
N LYS A 84 -37.32 11.37 16.60
CA LYS A 84 -36.99 12.11 15.39
C LYS A 84 -35.49 12.22 15.20
N ALA A 85 -35.02 11.67 14.08
CA ALA A 85 -33.65 11.83 13.60
C ALA A 85 -33.59 12.91 12.53
N LEU A 86 -32.53 13.71 12.54
CA LEU A 86 -32.23 14.72 11.53
C LEU A 86 -30.86 14.41 10.93
N VAL A 87 -30.80 14.20 9.63
CA VAL A 87 -29.56 13.99 8.88
C VAL A 87 -29.16 15.27 8.16
N GLY A 88 -27.90 15.65 8.26
CA GLY A 88 -27.29 16.75 7.52
C GLY A 88 -25.98 16.31 6.85
N GLN A 89 -25.50 17.16 5.94
CA GLN A 89 -24.20 17.00 5.31
C GLN A 89 -23.37 18.27 5.49
N SER A 90 -22.18 18.13 6.08
CA SER A 90 -21.27 19.26 6.31
C SER A 90 -19.86 18.75 6.60
N TRP A 91 -18.85 19.46 6.12
CA TRP A 91 -17.46 19.28 6.55
C TRP A 91 -17.14 20.01 7.85
N ASP A 92 -17.93 21.03 8.20
CA ASP A 92 -17.79 21.77 9.45
C ASP A 92 -18.42 20.99 10.62
N ILE A 93 -17.90 19.79 10.85
CA ILE A 93 -18.27 18.91 11.95
C ILE A 93 -17.01 18.40 12.65
N ARG A 94 -17.10 18.24 13.96
CA ARG A 94 -15.97 17.88 14.82
C ARG A 94 -16.29 16.61 15.57
N SER A 95 -15.27 15.94 16.09
CA SER A 95 -15.46 14.72 16.87
C SER A 95 -14.41 14.54 17.97
N PRO A 96 -14.77 13.97 19.13
CA PRO A 96 -13.83 13.57 20.17
C PRO A 96 -13.02 12.32 19.79
N PHE A 97 -13.54 11.47 18.91
CA PHE A 97 -12.76 10.40 18.30
C PHE A 97 -13.29 10.04 16.91
N PHE A 98 -12.42 9.69 15.98
CA PHE A 98 -12.82 9.41 14.62
C PHE A 98 -11.88 8.39 13.99
N VAL A 99 -12.45 7.41 13.29
CA VAL A 99 -11.71 6.44 12.47
C VAL A 99 -11.98 6.73 11.01
N TYR A 100 -10.94 6.66 10.18
CA TYR A 100 -11.08 6.85 8.74
C TYR A 100 -10.03 6.12 7.93
N SER A 101 -10.31 5.93 6.64
CA SER A 101 -9.40 5.38 5.65
C SER A 101 -9.74 5.94 4.27
N HIS A 102 -8.75 6.06 3.40
CA HIS A 102 -8.92 6.45 2.00
C HIS A 102 -8.94 5.19 1.14
N VAL A 103 -10.12 4.76 0.70
CA VAL A 103 -10.28 3.48 -0.01
C VAL A 103 -10.62 3.76 -1.49
N PRO A 104 -9.61 3.90 -2.37
CA PRO A 104 -9.81 4.26 -3.77
C PRO A 104 -10.55 3.16 -4.55
N GLU A 105 -10.26 1.90 -4.24
CA GLU A 105 -10.83 0.75 -4.92
C GLU A 105 -11.34 -0.30 -3.91
N TRP A 106 -12.47 -0.91 -4.29
CA TRP A 106 -13.12 -1.97 -3.54
C TRP A 106 -13.14 -3.25 -4.37
N GLU A 107 -12.80 -4.38 -3.74
CA GLU A 107 -13.04 -5.71 -4.30
C GLU A 107 -14.35 -6.25 -3.74
N ALA A 108 -15.23 -6.73 -4.63
CA ALA A 108 -16.57 -7.21 -4.29
C ALA A 108 -16.59 -8.73 -4.14
N PHE A 109 -17.25 -9.20 -3.09
CA PHE A 109 -17.39 -10.62 -2.78
C PHE A 109 -18.83 -10.94 -2.38
N ASP A 110 -19.30 -12.12 -2.75
CA ASP A 110 -20.58 -12.63 -2.27
C ASP A 110 -20.50 -12.96 -0.78
N LEU A 111 -21.45 -12.44 -0.02
CA LEU A 111 -21.62 -12.69 1.41
C LEU A 111 -22.88 -13.51 1.61
N ASP A 112 -22.71 -14.82 1.70
CA ASP A 112 -23.82 -15.76 1.75
C ASP A 112 -24.51 -15.83 3.11
N GLY A 113 -25.83 -15.95 3.05
CA GLY A 113 -26.71 -16.22 4.19
C GLY A 113 -26.97 -15.00 5.10
N PRO A 114 -27.86 -15.19 6.09
CA PRO A 114 -28.40 -14.11 6.91
C PRO A 114 -27.33 -13.35 7.70
N LEU A 115 -27.65 -12.12 8.08
CA LEU A 115 -26.96 -11.33 9.10
C LEU A 115 -27.97 -11.09 10.25
N ASN A 116 -27.76 -11.77 11.38
CA ASN A 116 -28.67 -11.73 12.54
C ASN A 116 -28.08 -10.96 13.73
N SER A 117 -26.83 -10.53 13.64
CA SER A 117 -26.19 -9.71 14.67
C SER A 117 -24.93 -9.00 14.15
N VAL A 118 -24.47 -7.99 14.88
CA VAL A 118 -23.17 -7.35 14.63
C VAL A 118 -22.01 -8.33 14.82
N GLN A 119 -22.15 -9.30 15.73
CA GLN A 119 -21.18 -10.38 15.91
C GLN A 119 -21.09 -11.27 14.66
N GLU A 120 -22.23 -11.62 14.04
CA GLU A 120 -22.25 -12.40 12.81
C GLU A 120 -21.66 -11.62 11.63
N ILE A 121 -21.87 -10.29 11.57
CA ILE A 121 -21.14 -9.43 10.62
C ILE A 121 -19.64 -9.56 10.82
N GLN A 122 -19.16 -9.43 12.06
CA GLN A 122 -17.73 -9.58 12.37
C GLN A 122 -17.21 -10.94 11.90
N GLU A 123 -17.84 -12.03 12.32
CA GLU A 123 -17.43 -13.40 12.00
C GLU A 123 -17.37 -13.66 10.49
N LYS A 124 -18.40 -13.24 9.75
CA LYS A 124 -18.45 -13.45 8.29
C LYS A 124 -17.47 -12.55 7.53
N VAL A 125 -17.33 -11.28 7.93
CA VAL A 125 -16.35 -10.37 7.32
C VAL A 125 -14.94 -10.91 7.53
N THR A 126 -14.59 -11.33 8.75
CA THR A 126 -13.25 -11.86 9.05
C THR A 126 -12.98 -13.19 8.34
N ALA A 127 -13.96 -14.10 8.31
CA ALA A 127 -13.80 -15.39 7.63
C ALA A 127 -13.59 -15.21 6.12
N LEU A 128 -14.36 -14.31 5.49
CA LEU A 128 -14.19 -14.01 4.07
C LEU A 128 -12.88 -13.28 3.80
N ALA A 129 -12.52 -12.28 4.62
CA ALA A 129 -11.25 -11.57 4.53
C ALA A 129 -10.06 -12.54 4.64
N GLU A 130 -10.05 -13.43 5.64
CA GLU A 130 -9.00 -14.45 5.79
C GLU A 130 -8.93 -15.38 4.58
N THR A 131 -10.08 -15.87 4.09
CA THR A 131 -10.15 -16.74 2.90
C THR A 131 -9.63 -16.02 1.64
N LYS A 132 -9.84 -14.71 1.54
CA LYS A 132 -9.31 -13.87 0.45
C LYS A 132 -7.87 -13.42 0.69
N GLY A 133 -7.25 -13.81 1.80
CA GLY A 133 -5.85 -13.57 2.12
C GLY A 133 -5.59 -12.19 2.71
N TYR A 134 -6.54 -11.63 3.46
CA TYR A 134 -6.34 -10.41 4.23
C TYR A 134 -5.67 -10.73 5.59
N ASN A 135 -4.70 -9.92 5.99
CA ASN A 135 -4.03 -9.99 7.28
C ASN A 135 -4.93 -9.38 8.36
N LEU A 136 -5.58 -10.23 9.16
CA LEU A 136 -6.47 -9.81 10.25
C LEU A 136 -5.75 -9.04 11.38
N LYS A 137 -4.42 -9.05 11.41
CA LYS A 137 -3.66 -8.20 12.35
C LYS A 137 -3.71 -6.72 11.97
N GLU A 138 -3.97 -6.41 10.70
CA GLU A 138 -4.07 -5.04 10.20
C GLU A 138 -5.54 -4.59 10.21
N PRO A 139 -5.83 -3.35 10.65
CA PRO A 139 -7.17 -2.79 10.58
C PRO A 139 -7.57 -2.51 9.12
N PHE A 140 -8.85 -2.66 8.80
CA PHE A 140 -9.38 -2.31 7.47
C PHE A 140 -10.83 -1.83 7.52
N ALA A 141 -11.21 -0.98 6.56
CA ALA A 141 -12.61 -0.63 6.33
C ALA A 141 -13.33 -1.75 5.55
N PHE A 142 -14.64 -1.87 5.67
CA PHE A 142 -15.47 -2.76 4.86
C PHE A 142 -16.82 -2.13 4.56
N ARG A 143 -17.50 -2.59 3.50
CA ARG A 143 -18.88 -2.19 3.21
C ARG A 143 -19.74 -3.40 2.91
N ILE A 144 -20.99 -3.39 3.34
CA ILE A 144 -21.97 -4.41 2.97
C ILE A 144 -23.17 -3.70 2.38
N THR A 145 -23.52 -4.00 1.14
CA THR A 145 -24.69 -3.39 0.48
C THR A 145 -25.82 -4.40 0.32
N GLY A 146 -27.05 -3.96 0.50
CA GLY A 146 -28.22 -4.79 0.23
C GLY A 146 -29.50 -4.25 0.85
N GLN A 147 -30.48 -5.14 1.01
CA GLN A 147 -31.74 -4.86 1.67
C GLN A 147 -31.81 -5.60 3.01
N PHE A 148 -32.03 -4.86 4.09
CA PHE A 148 -32.06 -5.36 5.46
C PHE A 148 -33.51 -5.43 5.96
N ASP A 149 -33.92 -6.58 6.48
CA ASP A 149 -35.32 -6.80 6.92
C ASP A 149 -35.66 -5.98 8.15
N GLU A 150 -34.77 -5.97 9.13
CA GLU A 150 -34.92 -5.22 10.37
C GLU A 150 -33.55 -4.76 10.87
N MET A 151 -33.46 -3.51 11.28
CA MET A 151 -32.29 -2.97 11.96
C MET A 151 -32.72 -2.14 13.15
N THR A 152 -31.96 -2.23 14.24
CA THR A 152 -31.98 -1.22 15.31
C THR A 152 -30.75 -0.35 15.13
N ILE A 153 -30.97 0.95 14.91
CA ILE A 153 -29.93 1.94 14.72
C ILE A 153 -30.04 2.94 15.85
N HIS A 154 -28.91 3.32 16.47
CA HIS A 154 -28.90 4.35 17.48
C HIS A 154 -28.21 5.63 17.00
N ILE A 155 -28.64 6.74 17.57
CA ILE A 155 -27.97 8.04 17.48
C ILE A 155 -27.70 8.49 18.91
N VAL A 156 -26.44 8.68 19.28
CA VAL A 156 -26.09 9.20 20.60
C VAL A 156 -26.64 10.61 20.82
N THR A 157 -26.96 10.90 22.07
CA THR A 157 -27.42 12.22 22.50
C THR A 157 -26.44 12.79 23.53
N PRO A 158 -26.36 14.14 23.65
CA PRO A 158 -25.40 14.76 24.54
C PRO A 158 -25.55 14.28 25.97
N ARG A 159 -24.41 14.09 26.63
CA ARG A 159 -24.34 13.60 28.02
C ARG A 159 -23.89 14.67 29.01
N ASN A 160 -23.52 15.84 28.51
CA ASN A 160 -23.12 17.00 29.31
C ASN A 160 -24.25 18.06 29.27
N PRO A 161 -24.76 18.54 30.42
CA PRO A 161 -25.79 19.56 30.50
C PRO A 161 -25.50 20.88 29.77
N GLU A 162 -24.23 21.20 29.53
CA GLU A 162 -23.81 22.40 28.80
C GLU A 162 -23.92 22.27 27.28
N VAL A 163 -24.22 21.06 26.78
CA VAL A 163 -24.28 20.77 25.35
C VAL A 163 -25.74 20.79 24.89
N GLU A 164 -26.00 21.57 23.84
CA GLU A 164 -27.32 21.64 23.18
C GLU A 164 -27.87 20.25 22.84
N GLY A 165 -29.13 20.02 23.19
CA GLY A 165 -29.81 18.74 22.98
C GLY A 165 -29.70 17.76 24.16
N TYR A 166 -28.99 18.13 25.24
CA TYR A 166 -28.93 17.33 26.46
C TYR A 166 -30.32 17.06 27.05
N LYS A 167 -30.55 15.80 27.42
CA LYS A 167 -31.71 15.35 28.18
C LYS A 167 -31.23 14.44 29.31
N PRO A 168 -31.64 14.67 30.57
CA PRO A 168 -31.29 13.79 31.68
C PRO A 168 -31.62 12.33 31.34
N ASP A 169 -30.68 11.43 31.64
CA ASP A 169 -30.79 9.97 31.49
C ASP A 169 -31.01 9.43 30.06
N VAL A 170 -31.05 10.28 29.03
CA VAL A 170 -31.13 9.87 27.62
C VAL A 170 -29.74 9.98 26.99
N LYS A 171 -29.04 8.85 26.88
CA LYS A 171 -27.68 8.76 26.31
C LYS A 171 -27.64 8.46 24.80
N SER A 172 -28.74 7.95 24.27
CA SER A 172 -28.97 7.73 22.84
C SER A 172 -30.46 7.51 22.60
N GLN A 173 -30.88 7.67 21.34
CA GLN A 173 -32.19 7.24 20.86
C GLN A 173 -32.03 6.08 19.89
N LYS A 174 -32.98 5.13 19.94
CA LYS A 174 -33.01 3.95 19.09
C LYS A 174 -34.14 4.04 18.07
N PHE A 175 -33.83 3.68 16.84
CA PHE A 175 -34.73 3.69 15.70
C PHE A 175 -34.76 2.28 15.12
N THR A 176 -35.95 1.67 15.12
CA THR A 176 -36.17 0.42 14.42
C THR A 176 -36.61 0.74 13.00
N SER A 177 -35.89 0.22 12.02
CA SER A 177 -36.23 0.37 10.61
C SER A 177 -36.46 -1.00 9.98
N GLN A 178 -37.40 -1.09 9.04
CA GLN A 178 -37.78 -2.35 8.40
C GLN A 178 -37.69 -2.25 6.88
N ASN A 179 -37.24 -3.33 6.25
CA ASN A 179 -37.11 -3.48 4.79
C ASN A 179 -36.30 -2.37 4.11
N GLU A 180 -35.28 -1.86 4.81
CA GLU A 180 -34.47 -0.74 4.34
C GLU A 180 -33.39 -1.18 3.37
N LYS A 181 -33.25 -0.44 2.28
CA LYS A 181 -32.16 -0.60 1.33
C LYS A 181 -31.07 0.43 1.63
N GLY A 182 -29.83 -0.03 1.70
CA GLY A 182 -28.72 0.83 2.06
C GLY A 182 -27.39 0.10 2.07
N GLN A 183 -26.44 0.72 2.76
CA GLN A 183 -25.12 0.17 2.99
C GLN A 183 -24.75 0.24 4.47
N LEU A 184 -24.12 -0.83 4.93
CA LEU A 184 -23.32 -0.83 6.15
C LEU A 184 -21.90 -0.39 5.78
N VAL A 185 -21.36 0.54 6.54
CA VAL A 185 -19.95 0.93 6.49
C VAL A 185 -19.35 0.54 7.82
N GLY A 186 -18.25 -0.19 7.78
CA GLY A 186 -17.61 -0.72 8.98
C GLY A 186 -16.10 -0.57 8.97
N PHE A 187 -15.51 -0.61 10.17
CA PHE A 187 -14.07 -0.78 10.37
C PHE A 187 -13.84 -2.00 11.25
N TYR A 188 -12.90 -2.85 10.85
CA TYR A 188 -12.44 -4.00 11.62
C TYR A 188 -11.06 -3.72 12.23
N SER A 189 -10.85 -4.13 13.48
CA SER A 189 -9.54 -4.15 14.12
C SER A 189 -9.52 -4.94 15.43
N GLU A 190 -8.51 -5.79 15.62
CA GLU A 190 -8.22 -6.44 16.92
C GLU A 190 -7.45 -5.53 17.89
N GLN A 191 -6.77 -4.51 17.36
CA GLN A 191 -5.90 -3.61 18.14
C GLN A 191 -6.59 -2.36 18.72
N HIS A 192 -7.83 -2.06 18.33
CA HIS A 192 -8.47 -0.76 18.57
C HIS A 192 -9.74 -0.82 19.45
N GLN A 193 -9.85 -1.85 20.29
CA GLN A 193 -10.92 -1.96 21.29
C GLN A 193 -10.87 -0.81 22.30
N GLY A 194 -12.01 -0.13 22.47
CA GLY A 194 -12.10 1.07 23.30
C GLY A 194 -11.45 2.31 22.68
N ILE A 195 -10.94 2.23 21.44
CA ILE A 195 -10.47 3.39 20.68
C ILE A 195 -11.57 3.83 19.73
N PHE A 196 -11.84 3.05 18.68
CA PHE A 196 -12.98 3.28 17.79
C PHE A 196 -13.93 2.08 17.72
N THR A 197 -13.54 0.89 18.18
CA THR A 197 -14.48 -0.23 18.35
C THR A 197 -14.93 -0.35 19.81
N GLY A 198 -16.05 -1.04 20.03
CA GLY A 198 -16.52 -1.34 21.38
C GLY A 198 -15.54 -2.27 22.14
N SER A 199 -15.56 -2.23 23.47
CA SER A 199 -14.65 -3.03 24.31
C SER A 199 -14.80 -4.55 24.18
N LYS A 200 -15.85 -5.02 23.51
CA LYS A 200 -16.16 -6.44 23.29
C LYS A 200 -16.38 -6.78 21.81
N SER A 201 -16.00 -5.90 20.90
CA SER A 201 -16.15 -6.13 19.46
C SER A 201 -14.91 -5.64 18.71
N PHE A 202 -14.60 -6.31 17.61
CA PHE A 202 -13.56 -5.90 16.68
C PHE A 202 -14.12 -5.14 15.49
N VAL A 203 -15.44 -4.90 15.42
CA VAL A 203 -16.05 -4.08 14.39
C VAL A 203 -16.76 -2.86 14.98
N HIS A 204 -16.76 -1.77 14.22
CA HIS A 204 -17.62 -0.62 14.41
C HIS A 204 -18.40 -0.41 13.12
N VAL A 205 -19.73 -0.44 13.17
CA VAL A 205 -20.59 -0.46 11.98
C VAL A 205 -21.65 0.63 12.06
N HIS A 206 -21.73 1.45 11.01
CA HIS A 206 -22.81 2.40 10.79
C HIS A 206 -23.66 1.96 9.59
N PHE A 207 -24.93 2.34 9.59
CA PHE A 207 -25.83 2.20 8.45
C PHE A 207 -26.03 3.56 7.77
N LEU A 208 -26.08 3.56 6.44
CA LEU A 208 -26.52 4.68 5.61
C LEU A 208 -27.56 4.18 4.61
N LYS A 209 -28.76 4.78 4.65
CA LYS A 209 -29.84 4.48 3.70
C LYS A 209 -29.48 4.95 2.28
N ASP A 210 -29.95 4.24 1.25
CA ASP A 210 -29.65 4.55 -0.16
C ASP A 210 -30.06 5.98 -0.56
N ASP A 211 -31.22 6.45 -0.07
CA ASP A 211 -31.72 7.81 -0.31
C ASP A 211 -31.09 8.87 0.61
N GLN A 212 -30.14 8.46 1.46
CA GLN A 212 -29.39 9.29 2.39
C GLN A 212 -30.26 10.01 3.44
N SER A 213 -31.54 9.64 3.57
CA SER A 213 -32.47 10.27 4.52
C SER A 213 -32.23 9.86 5.98
N PHE A 214 -31.51 8.76 6.21
CA PHE A 214 -31.25 8.22 7.54
C PHE A 214 -29.87 7.55 7.63
N MET A 215 -29.20 7.75 8.78
CA MET A 215 -27.93 7.12 9.13
C MET A 215 -27.75 7.02 10.65
N GLY A 216 -26.86 6.14 11.10
CA GLY A 216 -26.47 6.03 12.50
C GLY A 216 -25.70 4.75 12.81
N HIS A 217 -25.45 4.51 14.09
CA HIS A 217 -24.72 3.32 14.56
C HIS A 217 -25.61 2.08 14.58
N LEU A 218 -25.13 0.94 14.09
CA LEU A 218 -25.89 -0.31 14.04
C LEU A 218 -25.82 -1.06 15.38
N ASP A 219 -26.94 -1.21 16.08
CA ASP A 219 -27.06 -2.04 17.30
C ASP A 219 -27.44 -3.48 17.00
N LYS A 220 -28.43 -3.67 16.11
CA LYS A 220 -29.02 -4.97 15.79
C LYS A 220 -29.38 -5.02 14.32
N ILE A 221 -29.33 -6.21 13.77
CA ILE A 221 -29.69 -6.50 12.39
C ILE A 221 -30.38 -7.86 12.34
N ASN A 222 -31.40 -7.98 11.51
CA ASN A 222 -31.93 -9.24 11.01
C ASN A 222 -32.18 -9.02 9.52
N SER A 223 -31.60 -9.88 8.70
CA SER A 223 -31.64 -9.70 7.25
C SER A 223 -32.47 -10.77 6.53
N GLY A 224 -33.11 -11.66 7.28
CA GLY A 224 -33.75 -12.86 6.74
C GLY A 224 -32.78 -13.70 5.92
N ALA A 225 -33.29 -14.59 5.08
CA ALA A 225 -32.49 -15.51 4.28
C ALA A 225 -31.78 -14.87 3.07
N ARG A 226 -31.48 -13.56 3.11
CA ARG A 226 -30.85 -12.83 2.01
C ARG A 226 -29.33 -12.99 2.02
N SER A 227 -28.73 -12.93 0.84
CA SER A 227 -27.29 -12.72 0.66
C SER A 227 -26.99 -11.25 0.37
N PHE A 228 -25.74 -10.86 0.58
CA PHE A 228 -25.26 -9.49 0.43
C PHE A 228 -23.99 -9.46 -0.42
N THR A 229 -23.58 -8.25 -0.80
CA THR A 229 -22.25 -8.03 -1.36
C THR A 229 -21.37 -7.41 -0.28
N LEU A 230 -20.29 -8.10 0.10
CA LEU A 230 -19.22 -7.58 0.94
C LEU A 230 -18.17 -6.93 0.04
N TYR A 231 -17.82 -5.70 0.34
CA TYR A 231 -16.71 -5.00 -0.26
C TYR A 231 -15.58 -4.90 0.76
N LEU A 232 -14.40 -5.37 0.37
CA LEU A 232 -13.15 -5.15 1.10
C LEU A 232 -12.24 -4.25 0.27
N PRO A 233 -11.31 -3.49 0.89
CA PRO A 233 -10.38 -2.65 0.15
C PRO A 233 -9.57 -3.52 -0.79
N LYS A 234 -9.47 -3.13 -2.06
CA LYS A 234 -8.63 -3.86 -3.02
C LYS A 234 -7.20 -3.88 -2.47
N ARG A 235 -6.61 -5.07 -2.36
CA ARG A 235 -5.25 -5.20 -1.84
C ARG A 235 -4.27 -4.64 -2.87
N GLU A 236 -3.47 -3.68 -2.46
CA GLU A 236 -2.30 -3.28 -3.23
C GLU A 236 -1.24 -4.34 -2.96
N ASN A 237 -0.91 -5.16 -3.97
CA ASN A 237 0.16 -6.15 -3.87
C ASN A 237 1.51 -5.44 -4.01
N HIS A 238 1.87 -4.49 -3.14
CA HIS A 238 3.16 -3.82 -3.30
C HIS A 238 4.30 -4.82 -3.19
N ILE A 239 5.02 -5.00 -4.29
CA ILE A 239 6.25 -5.80 -4.30
C ILE A 239 7.30 -5.11 -3.44
N LYS A 240 8.17 -5.91 -2.82
CA LYS A 240 9.32 -5.35 -2.11
C LYS A 240 10.32 -4.84 -3.12
N THR A 241 10.51 -3.53 -3.17
CA THR A 241 11.50 -2.86 -4.02
C THR A 241 12.88 -2.74 -3.36
N GLY A 242 12.95 -2.91 -2.03
CA GLY A 242 14.21 -2.79 -1.29
C GLY A 242 15.32 -3.77 -1.75
N MET A 243 16.55 -3.26 -1.86
CA MET A 243 17.76 -4.01 -2.13
C MET A 243 18.81 -3.76 -1.04
N ARG A 244 19.39 -4.83 -0.51
CA ARG A 244 20.49 -4.74 0.45
C ARG A 244 21.81 -4.63 -0.28
N VAL A 245 22.53 -3.52 -0.08
CA VAL A 245 23.77 -3.18 -0.78
C VAL A 245 24.93 -3.03 0.18
N ASN A 246 26.16 -3.14 -0.33
CA ASN A 246 27.39 -2.95 0.42
C ASN A 246 28.35 -2.03 -0.34
N ASP A 247 28.81 -0.98 0.34
CA ASP A 247 29.75 0.02 -0.16
C ASP A 247 30.98 0.15 0.76
N THR A 248 31.92 0.99 0.36
CA THR A 248 33.00 1.42 1.25
C THR A 248 32.46 2.30 2.39
N ASP A 249 32.98 2.11 3.60
CA ASP A 249 32.60 2.85 4.82
C ASP A 249 32.94 4.35 4.78
N PHE A 250 33.91 4.77 3.98
CA PHE A 250 34.16 6.18 3.64
C PHE A 250 34.96 6.31 2.34
N SER A 251 35.26 7.55 1.94
CA SER A 251 35.93 7.90 0.65
C SER A 251 37.31 7.29 0.38
N LYS A 252 37.94 6.61 1.35
CA LYS A 252 39.21 5.86 1.19
C LYS A 252 39.16 4.55 1.99
N GLY A 253 37.95 4.06 2.19
CA GLY A 253 37.62 3.12 3.23
C GLY A 253 37.64 1.67 2.81
N ARG A 254 37.16 0.84 3.73
CA ARG A 254 37.03 -0.61 3.58
C ARG A 254 35.59 -0.94 3.21
N LEU A 255 35.39 -2.07 2.56
CA LEU A 255 34.03 -2.56 2.32
C LEU A 255 33.34 -2.84 3.67
N GLY A 256 32.10 -2.40 3.85
CA GLY A 256 31.40 -2.61 5.12
C GLY A 256 30.21 -1.69 5.39
N ASN A 257 29.92 -0.70 4.54
CA ASN A 257 28.72 0.11 4.64
C ASN A 257 27.52 -0.63 4.04
N VAL A 258 26.92 -1.50 4.86
CA VAL A 258 25.73 -2.26 4.48
C VAL A 258 24.47 -1.46 4.76
N GLN A 259 23.66 -1.22 3.73
CA GLN A 259 22.43 -0.43 3.81
C GLN A 259 21.35 -1.05 2.92
N ASP A 260 20.09 -0.74 3.21
CA ASP A 260 18.97 -1.03 2.32
C ASP A 260 18.67 0.23 1.52
N ILE A 261 18.61 0.10 0.19
CA ILE A 261 18.14 1.15 -0.73
C ILE A 261 16.79 0.73 -1.30
N ASP A 262 15.96 1.69 -1.64
CA ASP A 262 14.60 1.43 -2.14
C ASP A 262 14.24 2.33 -3.34
N LEU A 263 13.16 1.98 -4.05
CA LEU A 263 12.62 2.79 -5.15
C LEU A 263 12.37 4.24 -4.71
N ASN A 264 11.89 4.46 -3.49
CA ASN A 264 11.67 5.79 -2.95
C ASN A 264 12.95 6.62 -2.86
N ASP A 265 14.09 5.99 -2.60
CA ASP A 265 15.37 6.70 -2.55
C ASP A 265 15.91 6.99 -3.95
N LEU A 266 15.68 6.09 -4.91
CA LEU A 266 15.91 6.36 -6.33
C LEU A 266 15.04 7.52 -6.83
N VAL A 267 13.76 7.59 -6.43
CA VAL A 267 12.87 8.71 -6.73
C VAL A 267 13.39 10.02 -6.15
N LYS A 268 13.92 10.03 -4.92
CA LYS A 268 14.57 11.22 -4.34
C LYS A 268 15.82 11.62 -5.12
N PHE A 269 16.61 10.65 -5.60
CA PHE A 269 17.80 10.89 -6.41
C PHE A 269 17.45 11.48 -7.79
N HIS A 270 16.42 10.96 -8.44
CA HIS A 270 16.00 11.36 -9.78
C HIS A 270 15.13 12.64 -9.79
N GLY A 271 14.27 12.80 -8.79
CA GLY A 271 13.40 13.98 -8.58
C GLY A 271 11.90 13.72 -8.76
N HIS A 272 11.48 12.62 -9.38
CA HIS A 272 10.08 12.22 -9.51
C HIS A 272 9.98 10.72 -9.80
N LEU A 273 8.78 10.14 -9.64
CA LEU A 273 8.49 8.77 -10.08
C LEU A 273 8.07 8.80 -11.56
N CYS A 274 8.78 8.07 -12.42
CA CYS A 274 8.44 7.83 -13.84
C CYS A 274 8.33 6.31 -14.05
N ASP A 275 7.60 5.87 -15.09
CA ASP A 275 7.52 4.46 -15.47
C ASP A 275 8.91 3.86 -15.71
N GLY A 276 9.81 4.62 -16.34
CA GLY A 276 11.19 4.23 -16.62
C GLY A 276 12.03 3.97 -15.37
N LEU A 277 11.77 4.63 -14.24
CA LEU A 277 12.48 4.39 -12.97
C LEU A 277 12.02 3.06 -12.38
N VAL A 278 10.71 2.80 -12.38
CA VAL A 278 10.16 1.54 -11.87
C VAL A 278 10.63 0.37 -12.72
N VAL A 279 10.56 0.50 -14.05
CA VAL A 279 11.13 -0.47 -14.99
C VAL A 279 12.61 -0.69 -14.72
N GLY A 280 13.39 0.39 -14.57
CA GLY A 280 14.83 0.33 -14.34
C GLY A 280 15.18 -0.39 -13.05
N HIS A 281 14.58 0.03 -11.94
CA HIS A 281 14.84 -0.46 -10.60
C HIS A 281 14.45 -1.94 -10.44
N LEU A 282 13.25 -2.32 -10.89
CA LEU A 282 12.80 -3.72 -10.80
C LEU A 282 13.60 -4.65 -11.70
N ALA A 283 13.97 -4.21 -12.91
CA ALA A 283 14.86 -4.98 -13.77
C ALA A 283 16.24 -5.19 -13.13
N LEU A 284 16.79 -4.16 -12.48
CA LEU A 284 18.07 -4.26 -11.78
C LEU A 284 17.98 -5.12 -10.53
N GLN A 285 16.87 -5.08 -9.81
CA GLN A 285 16.62 -5.97 -8.68
C GLN A 285 16.72 -7.45 -9.09
N GLU A 286 16.09 -7.83 -10.21
CA GLU A 286 16.18 -9.20 -10.75
C GLU A 286 17.60 -9.53 -11.23
N ALA A 287 18.25 -8.63 -11.97
CA ALA A 287 19.61 -8.84 -12.49
C ALA A 287 20.65 -8.97 -11.36
N LEU A 288 20.57 -8.11 -10.35
CA LEU A 288 21.48 -8.12 -9.21
C LEU A 288 21.22 -9.32 -8.29
N GLY A 289 19.96 -9.72 -8.11
CA GLY A 289 19.60 -10.95 -7.40
C GLY A 289 20.21 -12.20 -8.04
N GLU A 290 20.30 -12.25 -9.37
CA GLU A 290 20.96 -13.35 -10.10
C GLU A 290 22.50 -13.35 -9.97
N LEU A 291 23.12 -12.19 -9.76
CA LEU A 291 24.57 -12.03 -9.59
C LEU A 291 25.05 -12.19 -8.13
N TYR A 292 24.18 -11.84 -7.17
CA TYR A 292 24.45 -11.79 -5.74
C TYR A 292 23.42 -12.64 -4.97
N GLN A 293 23.43 -13.95 -5.19
CA GLN A 293 22.50 -14.89 -4.54
C GLN A 293 22.75 -15.03 -3.03
N ASP A 294 24.00 -14.86 -2.59
CA ASP A 294 24.47 -15.19 -1.22
C ASP A 294 24.99 -13.97 -0.44
N GLY A 295 24.25 -12.87 -0.39
CA GLY A 295 24.60 -11.72 0.45
C GLY A 295 24.16 -10.36 -0.10
N PRO A 296 24.61 -9.26 0.51
CA PRO A 296 24.35 -7.93 -0.02
C PRO A 296 25.05 -7.72 -1.36
N ILE A 297 24.45 -6.86 -2.20
CA ILE A 297 25.00 -6.48 -3.50
C ILE A 297 26.25 -5.62 -3.28
N ASP A 298 27.42 -6.14 -3.63
CA ASP A 298 28.67 -5.37 -3.61
C ASP A 298 28.73 -4.44 -4.82
N ARG A 299 28.36 -3.18 -4.57
CA ARG A 299 28.33 -2.12 -5.59
C ARG A 299 29.73 -1.70 -6.05
N THR A 300 30.76 -2.00 -5.26
CA THR A 300 32.17 -1.77 -5.65
C THR A 300 32.69 -2.82 -6.64
N ASN A 301 31.96 -3.93 -6.77
CA ASN A 301 32.29 -5.07 -7.63
C ASN A 301 31.30 -5.24 -8.81
N THR A 302 30.41 -4.25 -9.00
CA THR A 302 29.40 -4.27 -10.06
C THR A 302 29.76 -3.28 -11.17
N ARG A 303 29.60 -3.70 -12.42
CA ARG A 303 29.61 -2.79 -13.58
C ARG A 303 28.44 -3.05 -14.51
N ILE A 304 28.02 -2.04 -15.25
CA ILE A 304 26.76 -2.05 -15.98
C ILE A 304 26.82 -1.25 -17.29
N VAL A 305 26.14 -1.77 -18.31
CA VAL A 305 25.81 -1.07 -19.54
C VAL A 305 24.31 -0.79 -19.55
N SER A 306 23.92 0.46 -19.82
CA SER A 306 22.52 0.87 -19.87
C SER A 306 22.11 1.31 -21.28
N GLN A 307 20.83 1.09 -21.65
CA GLN A 307 20.21 1.75 -22.79
C GLN A 307 20.17 3.29 -22.57
N PRO A 308 20.14 4.10 -23.64
CA PRO A 308 20.18 5.55 -23.54
C PRO A 308 18.83 6.16 -23.15
N SER A 309 18.38 5.89 -21.92
CA SER A 309 17.18 6.51 -21.32
C SER A 309 17.58 7.20 -20.01
N PRO A 310 17.19 8.48 -19.79
CA PRO A 310 17.52 9.20 -18.55
C PRO A 310 17.11 8.46 -17.28
N CYS A 311 15.85 7.96 -17.21
CA CYS A 311 15.37 7.21 -16.05
C CYS A 311 16.19 5.90 -15.88
N LEU A 312 16.51 5.17 -16.95
CA LEU A 312 17.29 3.92 -16.85
C LEU A 312 18.74 4.17 -16.45
N THR A 313 19.37 5.25 -16.94
CA THR A 313 20.75 5.59 -16.58
C THR A 313 20.88 5.96 -15.11
N ASP A 314 19.89 6.66 -14.56
CA ASP A 314 19.87 7.01 -13.14
C ASP A 314 19.67 5.78 -12.26
N ALA A 315 18.73 4.89 -12.63
CA ALA A 315 18.57 3.59 -11.97
C ALA A 315 19.88 2.78 -12.01
N ALA A 316 20.52 2.69 -13.18
CA ALA A 316 21.81 1.99 -13.33
C ALA A 316 22.88 2.53 -12.38
N ILE A 317 23.06 3.84 -12.29
CA ILE A 317 24.10 4.47 -11.46
C ILE A 317 23.79 4.32 -9.97
N TYR A 318 22.53 4.50 -9.58
CA TYR A 318 22.10 4.49 -8.19
C TYR A 318 22.10 3.07 -7.61
N ASP A 319 21.43 2.13 -8.28
CA ASP A 319 21.22 0.77 -7.76
C ASP A 319 22.52 -0.05 -7.76
N THR A 320 23.35 0.09 -8.80
CA THR A 320 24.61 -0.67 -8.91
C THR A 320 25.80 0.01 -8.26
N GLY A 321 25.70 1.31 -7.94
CA GLY A 321 26.83 2.14 -7.51
C GLY A 321 27.89 2.37 -8.60
N ALA A 322 27.63 1.95 -9.83
CA ALA A 322 28.53 2.16 -10.94
C ALA A 322 28.72 3.65 -11.25
N ARG A 323 29.90 3.98 -11.79
CA ARG A 323 30.31 5.35 -12.06
C ARG A 323 31.03 5.44 -13.39
N TYR A 324 30.80 6.53 -14.10
CA TYR A 324 31.52 6.85 -15.32
C TYR A 324 33.04 6.96 -15.06
N GLN A 325 33.43 7.69 -14.01
CA GLN A 325 34.86 7.88 -13.68
C GLN A 325 35.59 6.61 -13.22
N PHE A 326 34.88 5.58 -12.75
CA PHE A 326 35.48 4.31 -12.32
C PHE A 326 35.50 3.27 -13.45
N ASN A 327 34.99 3.64 -14.62
CA ASN A 327 34.82 2.74 -15.75
C ASN A 327 33.99 1.49 -15.39
N THR A 328 32.95 1.71 -14.58
CA THR A 328 31.97 0.69 -14.23
C THR A 328 30.60 0.99 -14.83
N PHE A 329 30.45 2.12 -15.53
CA PHE A 329 29.22 2.51 -16.22
C PHE A 329 29.49 3.08 -17.61
N TYR A 330 28.73 2.65 -18.61
CA TYR A 330 28.57 3.39 -19.87
C TYR A 330 27.20 3.10 -20.51
N VAL A 331 26.85 3.92 -21.50
CA VAL A 331 25.60 3.81 -22.25
C VAL A 331 25.89 3.24 -23.63
N SER A 332 25.05 2.31 -24.09
CA SER A 332 25.13 1.75 -25.44
C SER A 332 23.75 1.39 -25.96
N LYS A 333 23.54 1.60 -27.27
CA LYS A 333 22.37 1.06 -27.99
C LYS A 333 22.56 -0.40 -28.40
N ASP A 334 23.79 -0.87 -28.42
CA ASP A 334 24.19 -2.19 -28.91
C ASP A 334 24.10 -3.26 -27.80
N ILE A 335 23.05 -3.21 -26.97
CA ILE A 335 22.73 -4.24 -25.99
C ILE A 335 21.33 -4.77 -26.23
N ASP A 336 21.17 -6.08 -26.09
CA ASP A 336 19.90 -6.78 -26.30
C ASP A 336 19.09 -6.80 -24.99
N GLY A 337 18.74 -5.64 -24.46
CA GLY A 337 17.98 -5.52 -23.22
C GLY A 337 18.00 -4.11 -22.65
N LEU A 338 17.44 -3.95 -21.44
CA LEU A 338 17.47 -2.69 -20.70
C LEU A 338 18.88 -2.43 -20.16
N PHE A 339 19.48 -3.48 -19.59
CA PHE A 339 20.81 -3.47 -19.00
C PHE A 339 21.58 -4.75 -19.27
N THR A 340 22.90 -4.64 -19.35
CA THR A 340 23.81 -5.77 -19.14
C THR A 340 24.66 -5.47 -17.91
N VAL A 341 24.53 -6.30 -16.88
CA VAL A 341 25.20 -6.16 -15.58
C VAL A 341 26.25 -7.25 -15.43
N GLN A 342 27.41 -6.93 -14.87
CA GLN A 342 28.50 -7.88 -14.69
C GLN A 342 29.17 -7.71 -13.32
N ARG A 343 29.45 -8.85 -12.67
CA ARG A 343 30.36 -8.92 -11.53
C ARG A 343 31.82 -8.88 -12.01
N ILE A 344 32.61 -7.96 -11.47
CA ILE A 344 33.98 -7.73 -11.92
C ILE A 344 34.90 -8.90 -11.52
N ASP A 345 34.75 -9.43 -10.32
CA ASP A 345 35.56 -10.55 -9.82
C ASP A 345 35.38 -11.86 -10.61
N THR A 346 34.14 -12.25 -10.92
CA THR A 346 33.81 -13.53 -11.57
C THR A 346 33.68 -13.42 -13.08
N GLN A 347 33.57 -12.20 -13.61
CA GLN A 347 33.19 -11.92 -14.99
C GLN A 347 31.81 -12.46 -15.38
N LYS A 348 30.99 -13.00 -14.44
CA LYS A 348 29.60 -13.41 -14.71
C LYS A 348 28.81 -12.19 -15.11
N ALA A 349 28.22 -12.23 -16.30
CA ALA A 349 27.40 -11.15 -16.86
C ALA A 349 25.98 -11.65 -17.11
N VAL A 350 25.00 -10.80 -16.85
CA VAL A 350 23.59 -11.06 -17.13
C VAL A 350 22.99 -9.88 -17.88
N THR A 351 22.06 -10.16 -18.78
CA THR A 351 21.27 -9.15 -19.48
C THR A 351 19.82 -9.29 -19.05
N VAL A 352 19.20 -8.17 -18.67
CA VAL A 352 17.79 -8.12 -18.26
C VAL A 352 16.95 -7.42 -19.33
N ARG A 353 15.82 -8.04 -19.66
CA ARG A 353 14.83 -7.56 -20.63
C ARG A 353 13.48 -7.45 -19.95
N MET A 354 12.69 -6.46 -20.35
CA MET A 354 11.26 -6.46 -20.06
C MET A 354 10.56 -7.44 -21.02
N ASN A 355 9.66 -8.27 -20.48
CA ASN A 355 8.94 -9.27 -21.24
C ASN A 355 7.97 -8.61 -22.24
N GLN A 356 7.73 -9.26 -23.37
CA GLN A 356 6.80 -8.76 -24.37
C GLN A 356 5.38 -8.70 -23.80
N GLY A 357 4.65 -7.62 -24.11
CA GLY A 357 3.27 -7.42 -23.67
C GLY A 357 3.11 -6.84 -22.27
N VAL A 358 4.20 -6.66 -21.51
CA VAL A 358 4.17 -6.03 -20.18
C VAL A 358 3.83 -4.55 -20.29
N LYS A 359 4.54 -3.80 -21.16
CA LYS A 359 4.24 -2.40 -21.44
C LYS A 359 3.16 -2.29 -22.53
N PRO A 360 2.06 -1.56 -22.29
CA PRO A 360 1.07 -1.28 -23.33
C PRO A 360 1.67 -0.56 -24.52
N GLY A 361 1.54 -1.11 -25.73
CA GLY A 361 2.13 -0.53 -26.95
C GLY A 361 1.57 0.84 -27.36
N GLU A 362 0.44 1.28 -26.77
CA GLU A 362 -0.07 2.65 -26.94
C GLU A 362 0.82 3.67 -26.22
N ILE A 363 1.43 3.33 -25.08
CA ILE A 363 2.38 4.20 -24.37
C ILE A 363 3.57 4.52 -25.27
N ASP A 364 4.15 3.51 -25.95
CA ASP A 364 5.28 3.74 -26.85
C ASP A 364 4.92 4.61 -28.06
N LYS A 365 3.71 4.44 -28.62
CA LYS A 365 3.22 5.26 -29.74
C LYS A 365 3.05 6.72 -29.35
N LEU A 366 2.38 6.97 -28.22
CA LEU A 366 2.14 8.32 -27.72
C LEU A 366 3.45 8.97 -27.23
N GLY A 367 4.30 8.21 -26.54
CA GLY A 367 5.63 8.65 -26.10
C GLY A 367 6.51 9.09 -27.27
N ALA A 368 6.47 8.37 -28.40
CA ALA A 368 7.21 8.78 -29.60
C ALA A 368 6.73 10.12 -30.19
N LEU A 369 5.45 10.46 -30.05
CA LEU A 369 4.91 11.77 -30.43
C LEU A 369 5.29 12.84 -29.39
N ALA A 370 5.23 12.51 -28.11
CA ALA A 370 5.60 13.40 -27.01
C ALA A 370 7.07 13.83 -27.10
N VAL A 371 7.99 12.91 -27.40
CA VAL A 371 9.42 13.20 -27.61
C VAL A 371 9.66 14.18 -28.76
N LYS A 372 8.79 14.21 -29.78
CA LYS A 372 8.85 15.16 -30.90
C LYS A 372 8.14 16.49 -30.59
N GLY A 373 7.46 16.60 -29.45
CA GLY A 373 6.62 17.75 -29.12
C GLY A 373 5.33 17.83 -29.95
N GLU A 374 4.88 16.70 -30.53
CA GLU A 374 3.71 16.63 -31.43
C GLU A 374 2.43 16.24 -30.69
N LEU A 375 2.50 15.91 -29.40
CA LEU A 375 1.36 15.43 -28.62
C LEU A 375 0.60 16.59 -27.96
N PRO A 376 -0.72 16.76 -28.21
CA PRO A 376 -1.52 17.82 -27.57
C PRO A 376 -1.60 17.67 -26.04
N PRO A 377 -1.88 18.76 -25.30
CA PRO A 377 -1.93 18.74 -23.82
C PRO A 377 -2.83 17.67 -23.21
N CYS A 378 -4.07 17.50 -23.69
CA CYS A 378 -4.97 16.48 -23.17
C CYS A 378 -4.49 15.05 -23.44
N GLU A 379 -3.78 14.84 -24.55
CA GLU A 379 -3.19 13.53 -24.86
C GLU A 379 -1.91 13.29 -24.04
N LEU A 380 -1.19 14.33 -23.64
CA LEU A 380 -0.10 14.23 -22.66
C LEU A 380 -0.63 13.80 -21.28
N ASP A 381 -1.74 14.38 -20.82
CA ASP A 381 -2.38 13.96 -19.55
C ASP A 381 -2.87 12.50 -19.64
N LYS A 382 -3.40 12.10 -20.79
CA LYS A 382 -3.79 10.70 -21.06
C LYS A 382 -2.57 9.78 -21.03
N LEU A 383 -1.49 10.15 -21.71
CA LEU A 383 -0.23 9.39 -21.69
C LEU A 383 0.29 9.22 -20.27
N ARG A 384 0.34 10.31 -19.48
CA ARG A 384 0.77 10.25 -18.08
C ARG A 384 -0.05 9.26 -17.29
N LYS A 385 -1.38 9.31 -17.39
CA LYS A 385 -2.26 8.36 -16.71
C LYS A 385 -1.95 6.90 -17.11
N MET A 386 -1.70 6.65 -18.39
CA MET A 386 -1.35 5.30 -18.85
C MET A 386 0.00 4.82 -18.30
N GLU A 387 0.97 5.73 -18.17
CA GLU A 387 2.28 5.46 -17.54
C GLU A 387 2.15 5.23 -16.03
N ASP A 388 1.26 5.98 -15.35
CA ASP A 388 0.92 5.80 -13.94
C ASP A 388 0.27 4.42 -13.72
N ASP A 389 -0.76 4.06 -14.50
CA ASP A 389 -1.45 2.77 -14.44
C ASP A 389 -0.48 1.60 -14.73
N PHE A 390 0.45 1.79 -15.67
CA PHE A 390 1.49 0.81 -15.99
C PHE A 390 2.49 0.64 -14.82
N THR A 391 2.87 1.75 -14.17
CA THR A 391 3.72 1.75 -13.00
C THR A 391 3.09 0.98 -11.83
N GLU A 392 1.81 1.23 -11.56
CA GLU A 392 1.03 0.48 -10.56
C GLU A 392 0.97 -1.01 -10.87
N THR A 393 0.82 -1.36 -12.16
CA THR A 393 0.84 -2.76 -12.60
C THR A 393 2.19 -3.42 -12.27
N LEU A 394 3.31 -2.75 -12.56
CA LEU A 394 4.64 -3.28 -12.25
C LEU A 394 4.87 -3.42 -10.74
N LEU A 395 4.41 -2.45 -9.94
CA LEU A 395 4.54 -2.48 -8.49
C LEU A 395 3.59 -3.47 -7.81
N SER A 396 2.60 -3.99 -8.55
CA SER A 396 1.62 -4.96 -8.02
C SER A 396 1.80 -6.40 -8.53
N THR A 397 2.78 -6.64 -9.40
CA THR A 397 3.04 -7.93 -10.04
C THR A 397 4.44 -8.43 -9.75
N ASP A 398 4.60 -9.74 -9.57
CA ASP A 398 5.91 -10.36 -9.32
C ASP A 398 6.89 -10.01 -10.46
N PRO A 399 8.03 -9.34 -10.17
CA PRO A 399 8.98 -8.91 -11.19
C PRO A 399 9.46 -10.04 -12.12
N LYS A 400 9.49 -11.29 -11.65
CA LYS A 400 9.86 -12.46 -12.48
C LYS A 400 8.91 -12.72 -13.64
N ASN A 401 7.67 -12.25 -13.53
CA ASN A 401 6.71 -12.33 -14.64
C ASN A 401 6.90 -11.18 -15.64
N ASN A 402 7.52 -10.08 -15.20
CA ASN A 402 7.68 -8.85 -15.99
C ASN A 402 9.04 -8.77 -16.68
N PHE A 403 10.06 -9.40 -16.11
CA PHE A 403 11.45 -9.35 -16.58
C PHE A 403 12.01 -10.75 -16.82
N THR A 404 12.89 -10.85 -17.81
CA THR A 404 13.71 -12.04 -18.06
C THR A 404 15.17 -11.67 -17.90
N VAL A 405 15.86 -12.40 -17.01
CA VAL A 405 17.32 -12.31 -16.83
C VAL A 405 17.97 -13.50 -17.53
N THR A 406 18.92 -13.22 -18.43
CA THR A 406 19.68 -14.25 -19.15
C THR A 406 21.17 -14.06 -18.93
N GLU A 407 21.90 -15.14 -18.69
CA GLU A 407 23.35 -15.11 -18.70
C GLU A 407 23.88 -14.65 -20.07
N THR A 408 24.88 -13.77 -20.06
CA THR A 408 25.52 -13.23 -21.26
C THR A 408 26.91 -13.84 -21.40
N VAL A 409 27.00 -14.87 -22.24
CA VAL A 409 28.25 -15.58 -22.52
C VAL A 409 29.18 -14.70 -23.36
N ASP A 410 30.49 -14.77 -23.10
CA ASP A 410 31.54 -14.01 -23.81
C ASP A 410 31.34 -12.49 -23.81
N PHE A 411 30.68 -11.94 -22.78
CA PHE A 411 30.49 -10.51 -22.65
C PHE A 411 31.84 -9.77 -22.58
N LYS A 412 32.03 -8.83 -23.53
CA LYS A 412 33.23 -7.99 -23.60
C LYS A 412 32.90 -6.59 -23.12
N TRP A 413 33.53 -6.19 -22.01
CA TRP A 413 33.48 -4.80 -21.54
C TRP A 413 34.19 -3.88 -22.54
N LYS A 414 33.45 -2.97 -23.18
CA LYS A 414 33.94 -2.02 -24.18
C LYS A 414 33.75 -0.60 -23.67
N PRO A 415 34.63 -0.13 -22.80
CA PRO A 415 34.46 1.17 -22.19
C PRO A 415 34.68 2.29 -23.21
N VAL A 416 33.89 3.35 -23.09
CA VAL A 416 34.06 4.57 -23.91
C VAL A 416 35.24 5.40 -23.41
N LEU A 417 35.56 5.31 -22.11
CA LEU A 417 36.63 6.05 -21.44
C LEU A 417 37.87 5.17 -21.22
N ARG A 418 39.07 5.76 -21.34
CA ARG A 418 40.36 5.09 -21.07
C ARG A 418 40.64 4.79 -19.58
N ASN A 419 39.90 5.41 -18.66
CA ASN A 419 39.96 5.19 -17.21
C ASN A 419 41.33 5.46 -16.56
N ASP A 420 41.91 6.62 -16.83
CA ASP A 420 43.19 7.08 -16.27
C ASP A 420 43.04 7.92 -14.98
N PHE A 421 41.89 7.84 -14.31
CA PHE A 421 41.64 8.52 -13.04
C PHE A 421 42.13 7.69 -11.85
N ILE A 422 43.10 8.22 -11.10
CA ILE A 422 43.73 7.53 -9.96
C ILE A 422 42.86 7.57 -8.69
N LYS A 423 41.97 8.57 -8.56
CA LYS A 423 41.17 8.77 -7.35
C LYS A 423 39.89 7.95 -7.39
N THR A 424 39.85 6.85 -6.63
CA THR A 424 38.65 6.05 -6.37
C THR A 424 38.50 5.78 -4.87
N ASP A 425 37.28 5.57 -4.40
CA ASP A 425 36.99 5.20 -3.00
C ASP A 425 37.24 3.71 -2.73
N ILE A 426 37.28 2.88 -3.77
CA ILE A 426 37.49 1.43 -3.69
C ILE A 426 38.95 0.98 -3.48
N LEU A 427 39.93 1.90 -3.44
CA LEU A 427 41.36 1.53 -3.42
C LEU A 427 41.75 0.66 -2.21
N ASN A 428 41.13 0.92 -1.07
CA ASN A 428 41.44 0.24 0.19
C ASN A 428 40.36 -0.76 0.60
N LYS A 429 39.44 -1.13 -0.30
CA LYS A 429 38.23 -1.89 0.06
C LYS A 429 38.52 -3.22 0.76
N ASP A 430 39.64 -3.87 0.41
CA ASP A 430 40.07 -5.17 0.94
C ASP A 430 41.09 -5.06 2.09
N THR A 431 41.32 -3.85 2.63
CA THR A 431 42.29 -3.63 3.70
C THR A 431 41.78 -4.20 5.03
N SER A 432 42.64 -4.85 5.80
CA SER A 432 42.28 -5.39 7.12
C SER A 432 42.05 -4.28 8.16
N GLU A 433 41.30 -4.62 9.22
CA GLU A 433 41.18 -3.73 10.39
C GLU A 433 42.52 -3.52 11.09
N CYS A 434 42.67 -2.36 11.73
CA CYS A 434 43.83 -2.11 12.59
C CYS A 434 43.80 -3.09 13.77
N GLN A 435 44.83 -3.93 13.88
CA GLN A 435 44.98 -4.90 14.98
C GLN A 435 45.85 -4.36 16.13
N GLN A 436 45.99 -3.04 16.30
CA GLN A 436 46.77 -2.52 17.42
C GLN A 436 46.15 -2.97 18.75
N LYS A 437 46.83 -3.93 19.40
CA LYS A 437 46.81 -4.06 20.85
C LYS A 437 47.57 -2.84 21.38
N ASP A 438 46.90 -2.06 22.24
CA ASP A 438 47.42 -0.88 22.93
C ASP A 438 48.86 -1.03 23.43
#